data_AF-A0A1W9UX23-F1
#
_entry.id   AF-A0A1W9UX23-F1
#
_cell.length_a   1.000
_cell.length_b   1.000
_cell.length_c   1.000
_cell.angle_alpha   90.00
_cell.angle_beta   90.00
_cell.angle_gamma   90.00
#
_symmetry.space_group_name_H-M   'P 1'
#
loop_
_entity.id
_entity.type
_entity.pdbx_description
1 polymer ?
#
loop_
_entity_poly.entity_id
_entity_poly.type
_entity_poly.pdbx_seq_one_letter_code
_entity_poly.pdbx_strand_id
1 'polypeptide(L)'
;MIEQICCVCHKPVAPDAPRLGGRYYCQLHYDKVAQDRKSMWASGLLQIIGLLVFVGLVAGIVSLTDLALDGTALVLAGVILAVIPALLWLGFFYRQDRLEPEPKGYILGVFVLGGLLASAVGIPLIRDLFRVQEWMPRSTAASILGSILVIGFGQEFLKYAAVRYSVYLSPEFDERIDGVIYGTAAGLGFATML
;
A
#
# COMPACT_ATOMS: atom_id res chain seq x y z
N MET A 1 31.56 28.55 1.18
CA MET A 1 30.96 27.60 2.15
C MET A 1 29.59 27.26 1.61
N ILE A 2 29.26 25.97 1.44
CA ILE A 2 27.91 25.56 1.03
C ILE A 2 27.01 25.80 2.24
N GLU A 3 26.06 26.70 2.11
CA GLU A 3 25.11 27.04 3.16
C GLU A 3 24.17 25.83 3.36
N GLN A 4 24.23 25.21 4.53
CA GLN A 4 23.36 24.09 4.86
C GLN A 4 21.96 24.64 5.14
N ILE A 5 20.95 24.08 4.49
CA ILE A 5 19.55 24.49 4.63
C ILE A 5 18.71 23.34 5.16
N CYS A 6 17.74 23.65 6.02
CA CYS A 6 16.75 22.68 6.47
C CYS A 6 15.84 22.29 5.29
N CYS A 7 15.67 21.00 5.01
CA CYS A 7 14.80 20.54 3.89
C CYS A 7 13.34 20.96 4.05
N VAL A 8 12.82 20.99 5.28
CA VAL A 8 11.40 21.29 5.54
C VAL A 8 11.09 22.78 5.42
N CYS A 9 11.84 23.66 6.11
CA CYS A 9 11.53 25.10 6.16
C CYS A 9 12.47 25.98 5.34
N HIS A 10 13.45 25.40 4.65
CA HIS A 10 14.38 26.10 3.76
C HIS A 10 15.19 27.22 4.45
N LYS A 11 15.30 27.19 5.79
CA LYS A 11 16.11 28.14 6.56
C LYS A 11 17.56 27.64 6.71
N PRO A 12 18.55 28.53 6.81
CA PRO A 12 19.93 28.15 7.10
C PRO A 12 20.02 27.42 8.43
N VAL A 13 20.85 26.38 8.50
CA VAL A 13 21.11 25.61 9.73
C VAL A 13 22.60 25.60 10.06
N ALA A 14 22.91 25.31 11.33
CA ALA A 14 24.28 25.25 11.82
C ALA A 14 25.08 24.12 11.13
N PRO A 15 26.42 24.21 11.03
CA PRO A 15 27.25 23.21 10.34
C PRO A 15 27.17 21.79 10.91
N ASP A 16 26.82 21.69 12.19
CA ASP A 16 26.63 20.47 12.99
C ASP A 16 25.16 20.03 13.07
N ALA A 17 24.29 20.61 12.23
CA ALA A 17 22.88 20.31 12.23
C ALA A 17 22.62 18.80 12.04
N PRO A 18 21.61 18.25 12.74
CA PRO A 18 21.30 16.85 12.67
C PRO A 18 20.88 16.47 11.24
N ARG A 19 21.33 15.29 10.82
CA ARG A 19 21.12 14.76 9.47
C ARG A 19 20.35 13.44 9.49
N LEU A 20 19.39 13.29 8.59
CA LEU A 20 18.66 12.05 8.36
C LEU A 20 18.57 11.82 6.85
N GLY A 21 18.87 10.61 6.36
CA GLY A 21 18.77 10.30 4.92
C GLY A 21 19.66 11.15 3.98
N GLY A 22 20.68 11.85 4.51
CA GLY A 22 21.52 12.77 3.73
C GLY A 22 21.00 14.21 3.66
N ARG A 23 19.84 14.51 4.26
CA ARG A 23 19.26 15.85 4.38
C ARG A 23 19.53 16.47 5.75
N TYR A 24 19.61 17.80 5.78
CA TYR A 24 19.81 18.57 7.02
C TYR A 24 18.47 19.05 7.58
N TYR A 25 18.33 18.99 8.91
CA TYR A 25 17.12 19.44 9.62
C TYR A 25 17.49 20.48 10.68
N CYS A 26 16.61 21.47 10.90
CA CYS A 26 16.71 22.29 12.10
C CYS A 26 16.24 21.47 13.32
N GLN A 27 16.66 21.85 14.53
CA GLN A 27 16.34 21.08 15.75
C GLN A 27 14.83 20.81 15.91
N LEU A 28 14.00 21.82 15.66
CA LEU A 28 12.53 21.70 15.71
C LEU A 28 11.96 20.65 14.76
N HIS A 29 12.52 20.51 13.56
CA HIS A 29 12.06 19.51 12.58
C HIS A 29 12.69 18.15 12.85
N TYR A 30 13.94 18.11 13.29
CA TYR A 30 14.59 16.87 13.69
C TYR A 30 13.84 16.18 14.83
N ASP A 31 13.47 16.93 15.87
CA ASP A 31 12.71 16.37 17.01
C ASP A 31 11.34 15.83 16.58
N LYS A 32 10.68 16.45 15.59
CA LYS A 32 9.41 15.96 15.01
C LYS A 32 9.58 14.70 14.17
N VAL A 33 10.69 14.57 13.45
CA VAL A 33 11.01 13.39 12.63
C VAL A 33 11.48 12.23 13.51
N ALA A 34 12.28 12.51 14.54
CA ALA A 34 12.85 11.54 15.46
C ALA A 34 11.86 11.06 16.55
N GLN A 35 10.72 11.73 16.72
CA GLN A 35 9.69 11.33 17.67
C GLN A 35 9.11 9.96 17.30
N ASP A 36 9.32 8.98 18.19
CA ASP A 36 8.72 7.66 18.09
C ASP A 36 7.20 7.75 18.23
N ARG A 37 6.49 7.45 17.14
CA ARG A 37 5.04 7.65 17.06
C ARG A 37 4.31 6.45 17.67
N LYS A 38 4.19 6.42 19.00
CA LYS A 38 3.23 5.52 19.69
C LYS A 38 1.80 5.64 19.14
N SER A 39 1.45 6.80 18.60
CA SER A 39 0.18 7.05 17.88
C SER A 39 -0.01 6.16 16.66
N MET A 40 1.05 5.67 16.01
CA MET A 40 0.95 4.82 14.81
C MET A 40 0.27 3.48 15.15
N TRP A 41 0.58 2.89 16.30
CA TRP A 41 -0.06 1.67 16.79
C TRP A 41 -1.53 1.89 17.14
N ALA A 42 -1.85 3.01 17.80
CA ALA A 42 -3.23 3.34 18.13
C ALA A 42 -4.09 3.58 16.87
N SER A 43 -3.53 4.29 15.89
CA SER A 43 -4.19 4.51 14.60
C SER A 43 -4.36 3.22 13.79
N GLY A 44 -3.34 2.35 13.78
CA GLY A 44 -3.43 1.03 13.14
C GLY A 44 -4.47 0.12 13.81
N LEU A 45 -4.53 0.08 15.14
CA LEU A 45 -5.54 -0.69 15.87
C LEU A 45 -6.96 -0.18 15.56
N LEU A 46 -7.16 1.14 15.55
CA LEU A 46 -8.44 1.76 15.26
C LEU A 46 -8.91 1.42 13.83
N GLN A 47 -7.99 1.32 12.87
CA GLN A 47 -8.30 0.87 11.52
C GLN A 47 -8.67 -0.61 11.45
N ILE A 48 -7.94 -1.50 12.15
CA ILE A 48 -8.28 -2.93 12.20
C ILE A 48 -9.69 -3.09 12.76
N ILE A 49 -10.01 -2.39 13.85
CA ILE A 49 -11.34 -2.38 14.44
C ILE A 49 -12.36 -1.84 13.42
N GLY A 50 -12.07 -0.73 12.75
CA GLY A 50 -12.95 -0.15 11.73
C GLY A 50 -13.23 -1.11 10.56
N LEU A 51 -12.21 -1.83 10.10
CA LEU A 51 -12.35 -2.84 9.03
C LEU A 51 -13.20 -4.02 9.50
N LEU A 52 -12.96 -4.52 10.72
CA LEU A 52 -13.76 -5.61 11.29
C LEU A 52 -15.23 -5.21 11.46
N VAL A 53 -15.49 -3.99 11.91
CA VAL A 53 -16.86 -3.44 12.01
C VAL A 53 -17.49 -3.31 10.63
N PHE A 54 -16.77 -2.78 9.64
CA PHE A 54 -17.27 -2.67 8.27
C PHE A 54 -17.63 -4.05 7.68
N VAL A 55 -16.72 -5.02 7.78
CA VAL A 55 -16.95 -6.39 7.30
C VAL A 55 -18.12 -7.03 8.04
N GLY A 56 -18.19 -6.87 9.38
CA GLY A 56 -19.28 -7.38 10.18
C GLY A 56 -20.64 -6.77 9.83
N LEU A 57 -20.69 -5.46 9.55
CA LEU A 57 -21.89 -4.78 9.08
C LEU A 57 -22.33 -5.28 7.72
N VAL A 58 -21.41 -5.39 6.75
CA VAL A 58 -21.73 -5.92 5.41
C VAL A 58 -22.23 -7.36 5.51
N ALA A 59 -21.53 -8.22 6.26
CA ALA A 59 -21.94 -9.62 6.46
C ALA A 59 -23.30 -9.73 7.16
N GLY A 60 -23.55 -8.89 8.18
CA GLY A 60 -24.83 -8.84 8.89
C GLY A 60 -25.98 -8.35 8.00
N ILE A 61 -25.74 -7.34 7.16
CA ILE A 61 -26.75 -6.88 6.19
C ILE A 61 -27.08 -8.03 5.23
N VAL A 62 -26.07 -8.66 4.64
CA VAL A 62 -26.27 -9.77 3.69
C VAL A 62 -27.03 -10.93 4.34
N SER A 63 -26.71 -11.30 5.57
CA SER A 63 -27.37 -12.41 6.27
C SER A 63 -28.79 -12.10 6.75
N LEU A 64 -29.11 -10.82 7.01
CA LEU A 64 -30.43 -10.40 7.50
C LEU A 64 -31.41 -10.05 6.38
N THR A 65 -30.93 -9.76 5.18
CA THR A 65 -31.77 -9.23 4.09
C THR A 65 -31.94 -10.19 2.91
N ASP A 66 -31.28 -11.37 2.91
CA ASP A 66 -31.24 -12.31 1.78
C ASP A 66 -31.05 -11.57 0.43
N LEU A 67 -30.18 -10.57 0.43
CA LEU A 67 -30.02 -9.62 -0.67
C LEU A 67 -29.45 -10.35 -1.89
N ALA A 68 -30.33 -10.77 -2.81
CA ALA A 68 -29.93 -11.33 -4.10
C ALA A 68 -29.73 -10.19 -5.10
N LEU A 69 -28.53 -9.63 -5.16
CA LEU A 69 -28.14 -8.71 -6.22
C LEU A 69 -27.83 -9.49 -7.50
N ASP A 70 -28.39 -9.08 -8.62
CA ASP A 70 -28.14 -9.66 -9.94
C ASP A 70 -27.62 -8.63 -10.95
N GLY A 71 -27.07 -9.14 -12.06
CA GLY A 71 -26.62 -8.34 -13.19
C GLY A 71 -25.68 -7.17 -12.81
N THR A 72 -26.03 -5.97 -13.25
CA THR A 72 -25.23 -4.76 -13.05
C THR A 72 -25.16 -4.32 -11.59
N ALA A 73 -26.20 -4.60 -10.80
CA ALA A 73 -26.23 -4.21 -9.38
C ALA A 73 -25.18 -4.98 -8.58
N LEU A 74 -25.02 -6.28 -8.87
CA LEU A 74 -23.98 -7.11 -8.25
C LEU A 74 -22.58 -6.61 -8.59
N VAL A 75 -22.33 -6.28 -9.87
CA VAL A 75 -21.04 -5.75 -10.32
C VAL A 75 -20.72 -4.43 -9.63
N LEU A 76 -21.68 -3.48 -9.61
CA LEU A 76 -21.49 -2.19 -8.96
C LEU A 76 -21.24 -2.32 -7.46
N ALA A 77 -21.99 -3.20 -6.78
CA ALA A 77 -21.77 -3.48 -5.36
C ALA A 77 -20.37 -4.06 -5.11
N GLY A 78 -19.92 -5.00 -5.95
CA GLY A 78 -18.57 -5.56 -5.87
C GLY A 78 -17.48 -4.50 -6.04
N VAL A 79 -17.61 -3.63 -7.05
CA VAL A 79 -16.66 -2.52 -7.26
C VAL A 79 -16.62 -1.58 -6.07
N ILE A 80 -17.78 -1.20 -5.53
CA ILE A 80 -17.87 -0.30 -4.36
C ILE A 80 -17.20 -0.93 -3.14
N LEU A 81 -17.49 -2.20 -2.87
CA LEU A 81 -16.93 -2.95 -1.73
C LEU A 81 -15.41 -3.15 -1.86
N ALA A 82 -14.86 -3.22 -3.08
CA ALA A 82 -13.41 -3.30 -3.31
C ALA A 82 -12.72 -1.92 -3.22
N VAL A 83 -13.30 -0.89 -3.84
CA VAL A 83 -12.68 0.42 -4.00
C VAL A 83 -12.73 1.24 -2.70
N ILE A 84 -13.84 1.20 -1.95
CA ILE A 84 -13.97 2.01 -0.72
C ILE A 84 -12.88 1.69 0.31
N PRO A 85 -12.67 0.42 0.71
CA PRO A 85 -11.61 0.09 1.66
C PRO A 85 -10.22 0.45 1.13
N ALA A 86 -9.96 0.26 -0.16
CA ALA A 86 -8.70 0.62 -0.78
C ALA A 86 -8.42 2.13 -0.67
N LEU A 87 -9.39 2.98 -1.00
CA LEU A 87 -9.24 4.43 -0.88
C LEU A 87 -9.10 4.88 0.58
N LEU A 88 -9.80 4.24 1.52
CA LEU A 88 -9.65 4.51 2.96
C LEU A 88 -8.22 4.20 3.44
N TRP A 89 -7.67 3.06 3.04
CA TRP A 89 -6.30 2.66 3.36
C TRP A 89 -5.27 3.63 2.76
N LEU A 90 -5.43 3.97 1.48
CA LEU A 90 -4.53 4.92 0.81
C LEU A 90 -4.57 6.29 1.49
N GLY A 91 -5.77 6.82 1.74
CA GLY A 91 -5.95 8.11 2.39
C GLY A 91 -5.42 8.15 3.83
N PHE A 92 -5.45 7.02 4.53
CA PHE A 92 -4.89 6.92 5.88
C PHE A 92 -3.37 6.98 5.88
N PHE A 93 -2.70 6.15 5.07
CA PHE A 93 -1.24 6.17 4.99
C PHE A 93 -0.73 7.48 4.42
N TYR A 94 -1.41 8.04 3.43
CA TYR A 94 -1.09 9.36 2.89
C TYR A 94 -1.16 10.46 3.96
N ARG A 95 -2.09 10.36 4.92
CA ARG A 95 -2.20 11.33 6.04
C ARG A 95 -1.12 11.18 7.11
N GLN A 96 -0.36 10.09 7.13
CA GLN A 96 0.73 9.89 8.07
C GLN A 96 1.98 10.66 7.66
N ASP A 97 2.15 10.85 6.35
CA ASP A 97 3.14 11.72 5.75
C ASP A 97 2.66 13.18 5.80
N ARG A 98 3.13 13.87 6.85
CA ARG A 98 2.73 15.26 7.16
C ARG A 98 3.85 16.26 6.93
N LEU A 99 5.08 15.80 6.75
CA LEU A 99 6.28 16.64 6.70
C LEU A 99 6.59 16.99 5.26
N GLU A 100 6.57 16.01 4.35
CA GLU A 100 6.79 16.19 2.91
C GLU A 100 5.79 15.34 2.10
N PRO A 101 4.49 15.73 2.02
CA PRO A 101 3.46 14.93 1.37
C PRO A 101 3.79 14.57 -0.08
N GLU A 102 3.82 13.27 -0.38
CA GLU A 102 4.09 12.76 -1.71
C GLU A 102 3.15 13.34 -2.81
N PRO A 103 3.65 13.60 -4.03
CA PRO A 103 2.81 14.08 -5.11
C PRO A 103 1.81 12.99 -5.54
N LYS A 104 0.52 13.33 -5.54
CA LYS A 104 -0.58 12.40 -5.84
C LYS A 104 -0.43 11.68 -7.19
N GLY A 105 0.28 12.28 -8.14
CA GLY A 105 0.57 11.70 -9.46
C GLY A 105 1.43 10.43 -9.37
N TYR A 106 2.48 10.42 -8.53
CA TYR A 106 3.32 9.24 -8.34
C TYR A 106 2.56 8.13 -7.65
N ILE A 107 1.78 8.46 -6.61
CA ILE A 107 0.93 7.49 -5.90
C ILE A 107 -0.06 6.82 -6.87
N LEU A 108 -0.76 7.63 -7.67
CA LEU A 108 -1.69 7.11 -8.67
C LEU A 108 -0.97 6.28 -9.74
N GLY A 109 0.21 6.71 -10.18
CA GLY A 109 1.04 5.97 -11.13
C GLY A 109 1.44 4.59 -10.62
N VAL A 110 1.90 4.50 -9.37
CA VAL A 110 2.27 3.23 -8.73
C VAL A 110 1.04 2.34 -8.48
N PHE A 111 -0.10 2.93 -8.12
CA PHE A 111 -1.37 2.22 -8.02
C PHE A 111 -1.77 1.58 -9.36
N VAL A 112 -1.79 2.37 -10.44
CA VAL A 112 -2.13 1.88 -11.78
C VAL A 112 -1.12 0.82 -12.23
N LEU A 113 0.17 1.04 -12.00
CA LEU A 113 1.22 0.07 -12.32
C LEU A 113 1.03 -1.26 -11.56
N GLY A 114 0.65 -1.21 -10.28
CA GLY A 114 0.33 -2.41 -9.50
C GLY A 114 -0.82 -3.21 -10.10
N GLY A 115 -1.89 -2.55 -10.51
CA GLY A 115 -3.02 -3.19 -11.20
C GLY A 115 -2.64 -3.75 -12.59
N LEU A 116 -1.84 -3.00 -13.35
CA LEU A 116 -1.32 -3.47 -14.63
C LEU A 116 -0.44 -4.72 -14.47
N LEU A 117 0.44 -4.75 -13.46
CA LEU A 117 1.27 -5.92 -13.17
C LEU A 117 0.43 -7.12 -12.71
N ALA A 118 -0.62 -6.90 -11.91
CA ALA A 118 -1.54 -7.95 -11.54
C ALA A 118 -2.20 -8.58 -12.77
N SER A 119 -2.76 -7.75 -13.65
CA SER A 119 -3.53 -8.21 -14.82
C SER A 119 -2.66 -8.76 -15.95
N ALA A 120 -1.56 -8.08 -16.29
CA ALA A 120 -0.71 -8.45 -17.42
C ALA A 120 0.30 -9.55 -17.07
N VAL A 121 0.72 -9.66 -15.81
CA VAL A 121 1.77 -10.61 -15.38
C VAL A 121 1.26 -11.56 -14.31
N GLY A 122 0.74 -11.08 -13.19
CA GLY A 122 0.40 -11.90 -12.03
C GLY A 122 -0.64 -12.99 -12.32
N ILE A 123 -1.79 -12.60 -12.90
CA ILE A 123 -2.87 -13.53 -13.22
C ILE A 123 -2.42 -14.57 -14.27
N PRO A 124 -1.83 -14.20 -15.43
CA PRO A 124 -1.31 -15.18 -16.38
C PRO A 124 -0.19 -16.06 -15.81
N LEU A 125 0.69 -15.51 -14.98
CA LEU A 125 1.77 -16.27 -14.35
C LEU A 125 1.21 -17.40 -13.49
N ILE A 126 0.22 -17.09 -12.64
CA ILE A 126 -0.40 -18.06 -11.74
C ILE A 126 -1.25 -19.07 -12.52
N ARG A 127 -2.08 -18.59 -13.46
CA ARG A 127 -3.05 -19.42 -14.19
C ARG A 127 -2.41 -20.25 -15.31
N ASP A 128 -1.55 -19.64 -16.12
CA ASP A 128 -1.10 -20.21 -17.39
C ASP A 128 0.31 -20.80 -17.31
N LEU A 129 1.23 -20.16 -16.58
CA LEU A 129 2.60 -20.69 -16.41
C LEU A 129 2.66 -21.74 -15.30
N PHE A 130 2.25 -21.39 -14.09
CA PHE A 130 2.29 -22.31 -12.94
C PHE A 130 1.10 -23.28 -12.91
N ARG A 131 0.02 -22.99 -13.65
CA ARG A 131 -1.17 -23.85 -13.77
C ARG A 131 -1.67 -24.35 -12.42
N VAL A 132 -1.70 -23.45 -11.43
CA VAL A 132 -1.93 -23.79 -10.02
C VAL A 132 -3.22 -24.59 -9.79
N GLN A 133 -4.23 -24.36 -10.62
CA GLN A 133 -5.53 -25.03 -10.53
C GLN A 133 -5.48 -26.54 -10.80
N GLU A 134 -4.43 -27.04 -11.47
CA GLU A 134 -4.32 -28.45 -11.84
C GLU A 134 -3.72 -29.31 -10.73
N TRP A 135 -2.94 -28.72 -9.83
CA TRP A 135 -2.15 -29.45 -8.84
C TRP A 135 -2.38 -29.00 -7.40
N MET A 136 -2.69 -27.73 -7.12
CA MET A 136 -2.96 -27.28 -5.76
C MET A 136 -4.11 -28.06 -5.09
N PRO A 137 -5.24 -28.35 -5.76
CA PRO A 137 -6.35 -29.07 -5.13
C PRO A 137 -6.07 -30.56 -4.84
N ARG A 138 -4.96 -31.13 -5.36
CA ARG A 138 -4.68 -32.57 -5.22
C ARG A 138 -4.30 -32.98 -3.80
N SER A 139 -3.79 -32.06 -2.99
CA SER A 139 -3.53 -32.30 -1.57
C SER A 139 -3.49 -31.00 -0.78
N THR A 140 -3.77 -31.10 0.51
CA THR A 140 -3.67 -29.95 1.44
C THR A 140 -2.26 -29.37 1.46
N ALA A 141 -1.23 -30.23 1.43
CA ALA A 141 0.17 -29.78 1.37
C ALA A 141 0.47 -28.98 0.10
N ALA A 142 -0.01 -29.45 -1.06
CA ALA A 142 0.14 -28.73 -2.33
C ALA A 142 -0.60 -27.38 -2.31
N SER A 143 -1.80 -27.34 -1.73
CA SER A 143 -2.55 -26.09 -1.55
C SER A 143 -1.81 -25.09 -0.67
N ILE A 144 -1.26 -25.50 0.47
CA ILE A 144 -0.54 -24.62 1.38
C ILE A 144 0.74 -24.09 0.72
N LEU A 145 1.56 -25.00 0.18
CA LEU A 145 2.83 -24.63 -0.45
C LEU A 145 2.61 -23.78 -1.70
N GLY A 146 1.62 -24.09 -2.54
CA GLY A 146 1.27 -23.29 -3.72
C GLY A 146 0.77 -21.90 -3.36
N SER A 147 -0.04 -21.78 -2.31
CA SER A 147 -0.54 -20.48 -1.83
C SER A 147 0.59 -19.58 -1.36
N ILE A 148 1.58 -20.11 -0.64
CA ILE A 148 2.68 -19.33 -0.07
C ILE A 148 3.76 -19.07 -1.13
N LEU A 149 4.29 -20.13 -1.74
CA LEU A 149 5.51 -20.08 -2.54
C LEU A 149 5.27 -19.66 -4.00
N VAL A 150 4.05 -19.84 -4.51
CA VAL A 150 3.73 -19.49 -5.90
C VAL A 150 2.87 -18.23 -5.93
N ILE A 151 1.70 -18.28 -5.30
CA ILE A 151 0.74 -17.16 -5.32
C ILE A 151 1.30 -15.99 -4.50
N GLY A 152 1.53 -16.20 -3.20
CA GLY A 152 1.99 -15.15 -2.28
C GLY A 152 3.31 -14.55 -2.72
N PHE A 153 4.33 -15.38 -2.96
CA PHE A 153 5.63 -14.90 -3.44
C PHE A 153 5.53 -14.15 -4.77
N GLY A 154 4.78 -14.68 -5.75
CA GLY A 154 4.61 -14.02 -7.05
C GLY A 154 3.94 -12.66 -6.94
N GLN A 155 2.87 -12.57 -6.13
CA GLN A 155 2.16 -11.31 -5.91
C GLN A 155 3.02 -10.28 -5.18
N GLU A 156 3.71 -10.66 -4.11
CA GLU A 156 4.57 -9.73 -3.36
C GLU A 156 5.80 -9.31 -4.16
N PHE A 157 6.39 -10.21 -4.95
CA PHE A 157 7.48 -9.86 -5.85
C PHE A 157 7.04 -8.82 -6.89
N LEU A 158 5.84 -8.96 -7.48
CA LEU A 158 5.34 -7.99 -8.45
C LEU A 158 5.05 -6.63 -7.84
N LYS A 159 4.50 -6.57 -6.62
CA LYS A 159 4.32 -5.30 -5.88
C LYS A 159 5.67 -4.66 -5.56
N TYR A 160 6.64 -5.46 -5.11
CA TYR A 160 8.02 -4.99 -4.92
C TYR A 160 8.61 -4.46 -6.23
N ALA A 161 8.47 -5.19 -7.34
CA ALA A 161 8.98 -4.79 -8.64
C ALA A 161 8.33 -3.47 -9.11
N ALA A 162 7.02 -3.30 -8.88
CA ALA A 162 6.30 -2.06 -9.17
C ALA A 162 7.01 -0.87 -8.54
N VAL A 163 7.30 -0.92 -7.23
CA VAL A 163 7.97 0.18 -6.52
C VAL A 163 9.45 0.28 -6.92
N ARG A 164 10.16 -0.85 -6.93
CA ARG A 164 11.61 -0.94 -7.13
C ARG A 164 12.07 -0.39 -8.49
N TYR A 165 11.25 -0.56 -9.52
CA TYR A 165 11.59 -0.18 -10.90
C TYR A 165 10.85 1.07 -11.39
N SER A 166 9.94 1.68 -10.60
CA SER A 166 9.26 2.92 -10.97
C SER A 166 9.74 4.13 -10.17
N VAL A 167 9.54 4.12 -8.86
CA VAL A 167 9.71 5.30 -7.99
C VAL A 167 10.93 5.21 -7.09
N TYR A 168 11.50 4.03 -6.89
CA TYR A 168 12.62 3.83 -5.95
C TYR A 168 13.89 4.65 -6.25
N LEU A 169 14.14 4.99 -7.52
CA LEU A 169 15.28 5.83 -7.92
C LEU A 169 14.88 7.30 -8.12
N SER A 170 13.62 7.65 -7.88
CA SER A 170 13.13 9.02 -8.00
C SER A 170 13.59 9.85 -6.79
N PRO A 171 13.76 11.17 -6.96
CA PRO A 171 14.06 12.06 -5.84
C PRO A 171 12.93 12.11 -4.79
N GLU A 172 11.73 11.66 -5.14
CA GLU A 172 10.56 11.50 -4.28
C GLU A 172 10.57 10.21 -3.43
N PHE A 173 11.63 9.39 -3.50
CA PHE A 173 11.81 8.25 -2.59
C PHE A 173 12.98 8.55 -1.65
N ASP A 174 12.71 9.30 -0.58
CA ASP A 174 13.75 9.88 0.26
C ASP A 174 13.54 9.65 1.77
N GLU A 175 12.33 9.28 2.17
CA GLU A 175 11.98 8.88 3.52
C GLU A 175 11.65 7.37 3.62
N ARG A 176 11.72 6.83 4.84
CA ARG A 176 11.34 5.44 5.10
C ARG A 176 9.84 5.22 4.94
N ILE A 177 9.03 6.26 5.17
CA ILE A 177 7.56 6.18 5.07
C ILE A 177 7.10 6.05 3.62
N ASP A 178 7.86 6.57 2.66
CA ASP A 178 7.56 6.51 1.22
C ASP A 178 7.48 5.07 0.75
N GLY A 179 8.37 4.20 1.28
CA GLY A 179 8.31 2.76 1.07
C GLY A 179 6.96 2.15 1.47
N VAL A 180 6.39 2.61 2.59
CA VAL A 180 5.06 2.17 3.06
C VAL A 180 3.96 2.73 2.18
N ILE A 181 4.03 4.01 1.78
CA ILE A 181 3.01 4.68 0.96
C ILE A 181 2.97 4.07 -0.45
N TYR A 182 4.12 4.01 -1.13
CA TYR A 182 4.22 3.44 -2.47
C TYR A 182 3.99 1.93 -2.47
N GLY A 183 4.46 1.20 -1.45
CA GLY A 183 4.14 -0.21 -1.27
C GLY A 183 2.65 -0.46 -1.10
N THR A 184 1.97 0.38 -0.30
CA THR A 184 0.52 0.33 -0.14
C THR A 184 -0.20 0.68 -1.44
N ALA A 185 0.23 1.72 -2.16
CA ALA A 185 -0.35 2.08 -3.45
C ALA A 185 -0.26 0.92 -4.45
N ALA A 186 0.93 0.30 -4.58
CA ALA A 186 1.13 -0.87 -5.43
C ALA A 186 0.24 -2.05 -5.01
N GLY A 187 0.17 -2.33 -3.70
CA GLY A 187 -0.65 -3.42 -3.16
C GLY A 187 -2.15 -3.23 -3.38
N LEU A 188 -2.66 -2.01 -3.18
CA LEU A 188 -4.06 -1.66 -3.42
C LEU A 188 -4.43 -1.72 -4.91
N GLY A 189 -3.55 -1.21 -5.76
CA GLY A 189 -3.71 -1.31 -7.21
C GLY A 189 -3.74 -2.77 -7.68
N PHE A 190 -2.84 -3.59 -7.14
CA PHE A 190 -2.79 -5.03 -7.40
C PHE A 190 -4.08 -5.72 -6.96
N ALA A 191 -4.56 -5.43 -5.74
CA ALA A 191 -5.78 -6.01 -5.18
C ALA A 191 -7.05 -5.61 -5.94
N THR A 192 -7.07 -4.45 -6.60
CA THR A 192 -8.24 -4.00 -7.39
C THR A 192 -8.49 -4.88 -8.63
N MET A 193 -7.48 -5.64 -9.09
CA MET A 193 -7.55 -6.47 -10.29
C MET A 193 -7.73 -7.97 -10.01
N LEU A 194 -7.62 -8.40 -8.75
CA LEU A 194 -7.80 -9.79 -8.33
C LEU A 194 -9.27 -10.08 -8.01
#